data_AF-A0A0W1AJV3-F1
#
_entry.id   AF-A0A0W1AJV3-F1
#
_cell.length_a   1.000
_cell.length_b   1.000
_cell.length_c   1.000
_cell.angle_alpha   90.00
_cell.angle_beta   90.00
_cell.angle_gamma   90.00
#
_symmetry.space_group_name_H-M   'P 1'
#
loop_
_entity.id
_entity.type
_entity.pdbx_description
1 polymer ?
#
loop_
_entity_poly.entity_id
_entity_poly.type
_entity_poly.pdbx_seq_one_letter_code
_entity_poly.pdbx_strand_id
1 'polypeptide(L)'
;MEPNTPTNTTPIYLTQDKSIPEHIINLDRNLRGIRAEIDVKIHNFSVYEGKDRVDFLTVLDAIAKELDSAINNLETLVGLANTQSDEEKSAFYQGETMQKLYGIITEKLNKITEIRKKL
;
A
#
# COMPACT_ATOMS: atom_id res chain seq x y z
N MET A 1 10.54 -59.75 -11.91
CA MET A 1 10.58 -58.93 -10.68
C MET A 1 11.21 -57.60 -11.05
N GLU A 2 10.38 -56.58 -11.27
CA GLU A 2 10.79 -55.18 -11.15
C GLU A 2 10.41 -54.69 -9.75
N PRO A 3 11.13 -53.71 -9.21
CA PRO A 3 10.49 -52.68 -8.40
C PRO A 3 10.66 -51.33 -9.12
N ASN A 4 9.55 -50.87 -9.70
CA ASN A 4 9.36 -49.51 -10.15
C ASN A 4 9.36 -48.57 -8.92
N THR A 5 10.23 -47.57 -8.96
CA THR A 5 10.28 -46.45 -8.02
C THR A 5 9.04 -45.58 -8.17
N PRO A 6 8.28 -45.28 -7.12
CA PRO A 6 7.38 -44.13 -7.13
C PRO A 6 8.10 -42.93 -6.54
N THR A 7 8.56 -42.03 -7.41
CA THR A 7 8.86 -40.64 -7.06
C THR A 7 7.55 -39.98 -6.65
N ASN A 8 7.25 -40.00 -5.35
CA ASN A 8 6.21 -39.16 -4.76
C ASN A 8 6.67 -37.70 -4.83
N THR A 9 6.45 -37.06 -5.96
CA THR A 9 6.45 -35.60 -6.05
C THR A 9 5.12 -35.12 -5.47
N THR A 10 5.10 -34.93 -4.15
CA THR A 10 3.98 -34.26 -3.48
C THR A 10 3.84 -32.87 -4.10
N PRO A 11 2.66 -32.47 -4.60
CA PRO A 11 2.44 -31.08 -4.98
C PRO A 11 2.54 -30.27 -3.69
N ILE A 12 3.57 -29.42 -3.60
CA ILE A 12 3.61 -28.37 -2.60
C ILE A 12 2.40 -27.49 -2.92
N TYR A 13 1.30 -27.71 -2.21
CA TYR A 13 0.24 -26.73 -2.09
C TYR A 13 0.92 -25.49 -1.51
N LEU A 14 1.30 -24.56 -2.38
CA LEU A 14 1.57 -23.18 -2.04
C LEU A 14 0.35 -22.73 -1.26
N THR A 15 0.49 -22.68 0.06
CA THR A 15 -0.46 -22.04 0.94
C THR A 15 -0.58 -20.62 0.40
N GLN A 16 -1.65 -20.35 -0.35
CA GLN A 16 -2.02 -19.01 -0.75
C GLN A 16 -2.11 -18.22 0.55
N ASP A 17 -1.10 -17.41 0.80
CA ASP A 17 -1.05 -16.56 1.98
C ASP A 17 -2.15 -15.51 1.77
N LYS A 18 -3.35 -15.82 2.30
CA LYS A 18 -4.56 -14.99 2.18
C LYS A 18 -4.36 -13.60 2.77
N SER A 19 -3.26 -13.37 3.48
CA SER A 19 -2.87 -12.09 4.09
C SER A 19 -2.50 -11.01 3.08
N ILE A 20 -2.00 -11.34 1.89
CA ILE A 20 -1.45 -10.32 0.99
C ILE A 20 -2.54 -9.45 0.32
N PRO A 21 -3.66 -10.00 -0.19
CA PRO A 21 -4.79 -9.18 -0.62
C PRO A 21 -5.30 -8.27 0.50
N GLU A 22 -5.34 -8.76 1.75
CA GLU A 22 -5.69 -7.97 2.93
C GLU A 22 -4.68 -6.84 3.19
N HIS A 23 -3.39 -7.08 3.01
CA HIS A 23 -2.36 -6.05 3.17
C HIS A 23 -2.52 -4.91 2.17
N ILE A 24 -2.89 -5.21 0.93
CA ILE A 24 -3.16 -4.18 -0.10
C ILE A 24 -4.42 -3.38 0.20
N ILE A 25 -5.49 -4.05 0.66
CA ILE A 25 -6.73 -3.39 1.10
C ILE A 25 -6.45 -2.47 2.29
N ASN A 26 -5.64 -2.93 3.26
CA ASN A 26 -5.24 -2.12 4.41
C ASN A 26 -4.37 -0.93 3.99
N LEU A 27 -3.50 -1.11 2.99
CA LEU A 27 -2.68 -0.04 2.45
C LEU A 27 -3.52 1.07 1.80
N ASP A 28 -4.47 0.70 0.94
CA ASP A 28 -5.42 1.63 0.33
C ASP A 28 -6.21 2.39 1.39
N ARG A 29 -6.76 1.69 2.39
CA ARG A 29 -7.48 2.31 3.51
C ARG A 29 -6.61 3.31 4.28
N ASN A 30 -5.36 2.95 4.57
CA ASN A 30 -4.44 3.84 5.30
C ASN A 30 -4.08 5.09 4.48
N LEU A 31 -3.80 4.92 3.18
CA LEU A 31 -3.52 6.03 2.27
C LEU A 31 -4.72 7.00 2.19
N ARG A 32 -5.94 6.48 2.02
CA ARG A 32 -7.16 7.29 2.01
C ARG A 32 -7.41 7.98 3.34
N GLY A 33 -7.17 7.29 4.47
CA GLY A 33 -7.32 7.87 5.80
C GLY A 33 -6.40 9.08 5.99
N ILE A 34 -5.13 8.94 5.61
CA ILE A 34 -4.16 10.04 5.69
C ILE A 34 -4.52 11.18 4.73
N ARG A 35 -4.96 10.85 3.52
CA ARG A 35 -5.41 11.86 2.55
C ARG A 35 -6.59 12.69 3.08
N ALA A 36 -7.58 12.03 3.69
CA ALA A 36 -8.72 12.69 4.31
C ALA A 36 -8.29 13.56 5.50
N GLU A 37 -7.35 13.11 6.32
CA GLU A 37 -6.80 13.90 7.43
C GLU A 37 -6.08 15.15 6.93
N ILE A 38 -5.26 15.03 5.88
CA ILE A 38 -4.61 16.17 5.23
C ILE A 38 -5.65 17.13 4.67
N ASP A 39 -6.72 16.60 4.06
CA ASP A 39 -7.80 17.42 3.52
C ASP A 39 -8.50 18.22 4.64
N VAL A 40 -8.77 17.60 5.78
CA VAL A 40 -9.30 18.29 6.96
C VAL A 40 -8.32 19.35 7.46
N LYS A 41 -7.02 19.09 7.50
CA LYS A 41 -6.01 20.10 7.90
C LYS A 41 -5.90 21.23 6.88
N ILE A 42 -6.10 20.95 5.59
CA ILE A 42 -6.15 21.95 4.52
C ILE A 42 -7.39 22.84 4.62
N HIS A 43 -8.53 22.29 5.07
CA HIS A 43 -9.81 23.01 5.11
C HIS A 43 -10.13 23.60 6.50
N ASN A 44 -9.56 23.07 7.58
CA ASN A 44 -9.84 23.47 8.95
C ASN A 44 -8.63 24.16 9.59
N PHE A 45 -8.32 25.34 9.06
CA PHE A 45 -7.13 26.13 9.42
C PHE A 45 -7.23 26.92 10.72
N SER A 46 -8.34 26.84 11.44
CA SER A 46 -8.56 27.58 12.68
C SER A 46 -7.57 27.22 13.81
N VAL A 47 -6.76 26.16 13.62
CA VAL A 47 -5.82 25.61 14.60
C VAL A 47 -4.34 25.81 14.24
N TYR A 48 -4.01 26.44 13.11
CA TYR A 48 -2.61 26.66 12.72
C TYR A 48 -2.04 27.93 13.36
N GLU A 49 -1.13 27.76 14.32
CA GLU A 49 -0.47 28.87 15.06
C GLU A 49 0.95 29.21 14.51
N GLY A 50 1.35 28.60 13.40
CA GLY A 50 2.69 28.77 12.83
C GLY A 50 2.90 30.09 12.06
N LYS A 51 4.17 30.50 11.90
CA LYS A 51 4.55 31.76 11.25
C LYS A 51 4.39 31.76 9.73
N ASP A 52 4.56 30.61 9.07
CA ASP A 52 4.59 30.54 7.60
C ASP A 52 3.51 29.62 7.03
N ARG A 53 2.32 30.22 6.94
CA ARG A 53 1.10 29.55 6.48
C ARG A 53 1.21 29.06 5.04
N VAL A 54 1.86 29.83 4.17
CA VAL A 54 1.93 29.52 2.73
C VAL A 54 2.81 28.29 2.53
N ASP A 55 3.95 28.24 3.21
CA ASP A 55 4.84 27.08 3.17
C ASP A 55 4.16 25.83 3.75
N PHE A 56 3.47 25.96 4.88
CA PHE A 56 2.76 24.83 5.48
C PHE A 56 1.65 24.27 4.57
N LEU A 57 0.86 25.15 3.96
CA LEU A 57 -0.16 24.78 2.97
C LEU A 57 0.43 24.10 1.75
N THR A 58 1.55 24.64 1.23
CA THR A 58 2.22 24.11 0.06
C THR A 58 2.77 22.71 0.32
N VAL A 59 3.32 22.46 1.51
CA VAL A 59 3.78 21.14 1.92
C VAL A 59 2.62 20.16 2.05
N LEU A 60 1.51 20.55 2.68
CA LEU A 60 0.33 19.68 2.78
C LEU A 60 -0.27 19.33 1.42
N ASP A 61 -0.37 20.29 0.51
CA ASP A 61 -0.86 20.08 -0.86
C ASP A 61 0.08 19.16 -1.67
N ALA A 62 1.40 19.30 -1.51
CA ALA A 62 2.37 18.41 -2.13
C ALA A 62 2.20 16.96 -1.63
N ILE A 63 2.07 16.77 -0.32
CA ILE A 63 1.85 15.44 0.27
C ILE A 63 0.50 14.86 -0.19
N ALA A 64 -0.55 15.68 -0.26
CA ALA A 64 -1.85 15.27 -0.76
C ALA A 64 -1.77 14.72 -2.20
N LYS A 65 -1.05 15.42 -3.09
CA LYS A 65 -0.83 14.99 -4.47
C LYS A 65 -0.02 13.70 -4.58
N GLU A 66 1.01 13.54 -3.75
CA GLU A 66 1.78 12.29 -3.70
C GLU A 66 0.91 11.11 -3.25
N LEU A 67 0.04 11.32 -2.26
CA LEU A 67 -0.91 10.30 -1.81
C LEU A 67 -1.94 9.95 -2.88
N ASP A 68 -2.49 10.95 -3.57
CA ASP A 68 -3.45 10.73 -4.66
C ASP A 68 -2.80 9.91 -5.79
N SER A 69 -1.54 10.20 -6.14
CA SER A 69 -0.79 9.42 -7.12
C SER A 69 -0.52 7.98 -6.63
N ALA A 70 -0.16 7.81 -5.36
CA ALA A 70 0.08 6.49 -4.78
C ALA A 70 -1.19 5.62 -4.75
N ILE A 71 -2.35 6.20 -4.39
CA ILE A 71 -3.65 5.53 -4.40
C ILE A 71 -4.00 5.09 -5.83
N ASN A 72 -3.93 6.00 -6.80
CA ASN A 72 -4.27 5.68 -8.20
C ASN A 72 -3.35 4.60 -8.80
N ASN A 73 -2.06 4.65 -8.50
CA ASN A 73 -1.10 3.63 -8.95
C ASN A 73 -1.40 2.27 -8.31
N LEU A 74 -1.77 2.25 -7.03
CA LEU A 74 -2.16 1.02 -6.33
C LEU A 74 -3.45 0.42 -6.90
N GLU A 75 -4.48 1.24 -7.14
CA GLU A 75 -5.72 0.84 -7.80
C GLU A 75 -5.46 0.27 -9.19
N THR A 76 -4.58 0.91 -9.97
CA THR A 76 -4.22 0.46 -11.32
C THR A 76 -3.53 -0.90 -11.28
N LEU A 77 -2.57 -1.10 -10.37
CA LEU A 77 -1.86 -2.36 -10.20
C LEU A 77 -2.80 -3.49 -9.74
N VAL A 78 -3.68 -3.22 -8.78
CA VAL A 78 -4.69 -4.18 -8.33
C VAL A 78 -5.69 -4.50 -9.44
N GLY A 79 -6.11 -3.49 -10.20
CA GLY A 79 -6.98 -3.64 -11.36
C GLY A 79 -6.35 -4.57 -12.41
N LEU A 80 -5.10 -4.31 -12.78
CA LEU A 80 -4.34 -5.14 -13.72
C LEU A 80 -4.14 -6.58 -13.21
N ALA A 81 -3.86 -6.77 -11.92
CA ALA A 81 -3.73 -8.10 -11.33
C ALA A 81 -5.06 -8.86 -11.33
N ASN A 82 -6.19 -8.16 -11.20
CA ASN A 82 -7.53 -8.76 -11.23
C ASN A 82 -8.02 -9.14 -12.63
N THR A 83 -7.37 -8.67 -13.70
CA THR A 83 -7.66 -9.12 -15.08
C THR A 83 -6.84 -10.33 -15.51
N GLN A 84 -5.84 -10.74 -14.72
CA GLN A 84 -5.03 -11.92 -14.98
C GLN A 84 -5.68 -13.18 -14.42
N SER A 85 -5.12 -14.35 -14.75
CA SER A 85 -5.51 -15.61 -14.12
C SER A 85 -5.25 -15.59 -12.60
N ASP A 86 -5.95 -16.44 -11.84
CA ASP A 86 -5.76 -16.54 -10.39
C ASP A 86 -4.30 -16.90 -10.00
N GLU A 87 -3.63 -17.66 -10.87
CA GLU A 87 -2.23 -18.09 -10.69
C GLU A 87 -1.27 -16.90 -10.84
N GLU A 88 -1.43 -16.10 -11.90
CA GLU A 88 -0.64 -14.88 -12.15
C GLU A 88 -0.93 -13.80 -11.10
N LYS A 89 -2.19 -13.66 -10.69
CA LYS A 89 -2.61 -12.77 -9.62
C LYS A 89 -1.93 -13.14 -8.29
N SER A 90 -1.91 -14.44 -7.95
CA SER A 90 -1.22 -14.94 -6.76
C SER A 90 0.29 -14.67 -6.84
N ALA A 91 0.91 -14.94 -7.99
CA ALA A 91 2.33 -14.68 -8.21
C ALA A 91 2.68 -13.18 -8.13
N PHE A 92 1.80 -12.30 -8.60
CA PHE A 92 1.97 -10.85 -8.50
C PHE A 92 1.98 -10.39 -7.05
N TYR A 93 0.98 -10.79 -6.26
CA TYR A 93 0.89 -10.40 -4.84
C TYR A 93 2.04 -10.97 -4.01
N GLN A 94 2.44 -12.22 -4.27
CA GLN A 94 3.57 -12.86 -3.59
C GLN A 94 4.93 -12.41 -4.14
N GLY A 95 4.94 -11.64 -5.23
CA GLY A 95 6.16 -11.17 -5.87
C GLY A 95 6.96 -10.22 -4.99
N GLU A 96 8.29 -10.34 -5.06
CA GLU A 96 9.24 -9.54 -4.29
C GLU A 96 9.00 -8.03 -4.49
N THR A 97 8.67 -7.61 -5.72
CA THR A 97 8.37 -6.22 -6.06
C THR A 97 7.17 -5.69 -5.28
N MET A 98 6.10 -6.47 -5.15
CA MET A 98 4.90 -6.03 -4.44
C MET A 98 5.15 -5.95 -2.92
N GLN A 99 5.93 -6.89 -2.38
CA GLN A 99 6.35 -6.85 -0.98
C GLN A 99 7.24 -5.64 -0.68
N LYS A 100 8.18 -5.30 -1.59
CA LYS A 100 9.01 -4.09 -1.47
C LYS A 100 8.16 -2.82 -1.51
N LEU A 101 7.20 -2.75 -2.44
CA LEU A 101 6.28 -1.62 -2.55
C LEU A 101 5.48 -1.44 -1.24
N TYR A 102 4.95 -2.54 -0.69
CA TYR A 102 4.26 -2.52 0.59
C TYR A 102 5.15 -1.99 1.73
N GLY A 103 6.39 -2.45 1.81
CA GLY A 103 7.34 -1.99 2.82
C GLY A 103 7.65 -0.49 2.70
N ILE A 104 7.91 -0.01 1.48
CA ILE A 104 8.20 1.41 1.20
C ILE A 104 7.01 2.29 1.59
N ILE A 105 5.80 1.92 1.17
CA ILE A 105 4.60 2.72 1.47
C ILE A 105 4.35 2.70 2.98
N THR A 106 4.43 1.54 3.64
CA THR A 106 4.25 1.45 5.10
C THR A 106 5.26 2.32 5.85
N GLU A 107 6.52 2.34 5.44
CA GLU A 107 7.55 3.21 6.03
C GLU A 107 7.21 4.70 5.85
N LYS A 108 6.73 5.09 4.67
CA LYS A 108 6.31 6.46 4.37
C LYS A 108 5.08 6.87 5.20
N LEU A 109 4.10 5.97 5.36
CA LEU A 109 2.93 6.22 6.20
C LEU A 109 3.33 6.36 7.68
N ASN A 110 4.30 5.56 8.14
CA ASN A 110 4.86 5.72 9.49
C ASN A 110 5.56 7.07 9.65
N LYS A 111 6.33 7.53 8.66
CA LYS A 111 6.94 8.87 8.69
C LYS A 111 5.89 9.97 8.75
N ILE A 112 4.81 9.87 7.98
CA ILE A 112 3.68 10.81 8.03
C ILE A 112 3.02 10.78 9.41
N THR A 113 2.84 9.58 9.99
CA THR A 113 2.29 9.41 11.35
C THR A 113 3.18 9.99 12.44
N GLU A 114 4.51 9.94 12.27
CA GLU A 114 5.46 10.57 13.20
C GLU A 114 5.48 12.10 13.05
N ILE A 115 5.35 12.61 11.83
CA ILE A 115 5.14 14.05 11.59
C ILE A 115 3.83 14.50 12.26
N ARG A 116 2.76 13.70 12.17
CA ARG A 116 1.47 13.94 12.84
C ARG A 116 1.61 14.06 14.36
N LYS A 117 2.51 13.31 15.02
CA LYS A 117 2.73 13.41 16.48
C LYS A 117 3.46 14.70 16.90
N LYS A 118 4.14 15.36 15.97
CA LYS A 118 4.96 16.55 16.23
C LYS A 118 4.24 17.86 15.86
N LEU A 119 3.16 17.77 15.08
CA LEU A 119 2.21 18.85 14.80
C LEU A 119 1.11 18.87 15.86
#